data_AF-A0A9N9IGG4-F1
#
_entry.id   AF-A0A9N9IGG4-F1
#
_cell.length_a   1.000
_cell.length_b   1.000
_cell.length_c   1.000
_cell.angle_alpha   90.00
_cell.angle_beta   90.00
_cell.angle_gamma   90.00
#
_symmetry.space_group_name_H-M   'P 1'
#
loop_
_entity.id
_entity.type
_entity.pdbx_description
1 polymer ?
#
loop_
_entity_poly.entity_id
_entity_poly.type
_entity_poly.pdbx_seq_one_letter_code
_entity_poly.pdbx_strand_id
1 'polypeptide(L)'
;IFIMSLSENKENENFPLPMSLEQLDLSEYEDNELVQEVAQDLWIFFQSKNCECRMRNTYQCFEKVGFKRFFERHMQFRSLDKKELDLVLM
;
A
#
# COMPACT_ATOMS: atom_id res chain seq x y z
N ILE A 1 -18.97 18.88 36.50
CA ILE A 1 -17.79 18.07 36.13
C ILE A 1 -18.10 16.64 36.55
N PHE A 2 -18.33 15.75 35.59
CA PHE A 2 -18.41 14.32 35.83
C PHE A 2 -17.75 13.66 34.62
N ILE A 3 -16.53 13.17 34.81
CA ILE A 3 -15.77 12.46 33.78
C ILE A 3 -16.18 10.99 33.89
N MET A 4 -16.95 10.50 32.91
CA MET A 4 -17.08 9.06 32.67
C MET A 4 -15.92 8.64 31.77
N SER A 5 -14.93 8.01 32.38
CA SER A 5 -13.90 7.23 31.71
C SER A 5 -14.53 6.02 31.03
N LEU A 6 -14.75 6.12 29.72
CA LEU A 6 -14.96 4.95 28.87
C LEU A 6 -13.59 4.34 28.57
N SER A 7 -13.33 3.23 29.24
CA SER A 7 -12.29 2.26 28.89
C SER A 7 -12.62 1.68 27.51
N GLU A 8 -12.04 2.24 26.46
CA GLU A 8 -11.95 1.58 25.16
C GLU A 8 -10.60 0.87 25.08
N ASN A 9 -10.66 -0.46 25.06
CA ASN A 9 -9.52 -1.33 24.81
C ASN A 9 -8.91 -0.95 23.45
N LYS A 10 -7.80 -0.21 23.47
CA LYS A 10 -6.92 -0.07 22.31
C LYS A 10 -6.25 -1.42 22.07
N GLU A 11 -6.79 -2.19 21.14
CA GLU A 11 -5.96 -3.11 20.39
C GLU A 11 -4.82 -2.28 19.78
N ASN A 12 -3.59 -2.59 20.16
CA ASN A 12 -2.39 -2.01 19.58
C ASN A 12 -2.27 -2.50 18.12
N GLU A 13 -3.07 -1.94 17.23
CA GLU A 13 -2.75 -1.95 15.82
C GLU A 13 -1.57 -1.00 15.64
N ASN A 14 -0.36 -1.56 15.52
CA ASN A 14 0.80 -0.83 15.01
C ASN A 14 0.49 -0.44 13.57
N PHE A 15 -0.29 0.63 13.37
CA PHE A 15 -0.44 1.24 12.06
C PHE A 15 0.95 1.67 11.60
N PRO A 16 1.37 1.29 10.38
CA PRO A 16 2.65 1.73 9.83
C PRO A 16 2.70 3.26 9.90
N LEU A 17 3.75 3.80 10.51
CA LEU A 17 3.97 5.25 10.53
C LEU A 17 4.00 5.77 9.08
N PRO A 18 3.49 6.99 8.83
CA PRO A 18 3.56 7.58 7.50
C PRO A 18 5.02 7.66 7.06
N MET A 19 5.35 6.97 5.97
CA MET A 19 6.70 7.01 5.41
C MET A 19 6.83 8.12 4.38
N SER A 20 8.00 8.77 4.33
CA SER A 20 8.29 9.75 3.30
C SER A 20 8.40 9.07 1.93
N LEU A 21 8.14 9.80 0.84
CA LEU A 21 8.31 9.26 -0.51
C LEU A 21 9.75 8.81 -0.78
N GLU A 22 10.75 9.46 -0.18
CA GLU A 22 12.15 9.04 -0.24
C GLU A 22 12.34 7.63 0.35
N GLN A 23 11.71 7.33 1.49
CA GLN A 23 11.76 6.00 2.11
C GLN A 23 11.07 4.93 1.27
N LEU A 24 10.14 5.33 0.41
CA LEU A 24 9.40 4.47 -0.50
C LEU A 24 10.05 4.34 -1.88
N ASP A 25 11.20 4.99 -2.12
CA ASP A 25 11.87 5.10 -3.42
C ASP A 25 10.95 5.75 -4.48
N LEU A 26 10.18 6.76 -4.08
CA LEU A 26 9.22 7.51 -4.90
C LEU A 26 9.53 9.00 -4.94
N SER A 27 10.79 9.40 -4.74
CA SER A 27 11.24 10.80 -4.73
C SER A 27 10.88 11.57 -6.01
N GLU A 28 10.78 10.87 -7.15
CA GLU A 28 10.35 11.47 -8.42
C GLU A 28 8.91 12.01 -8.40
N TYR A 29 8.12 11.69 -7.37
CA TYR A 29 6.74 12.15 -7.20
C TYR A 29 6.56 13.15 -6.05
N GLU A 30 7.65 13.71 -5.51
CA GLU A 30 7.62 14.58 -4.33
C GLU A 30 6.67 15.79 -4.49
N ASP A 31 6.60 16.39 -5.67
CA ASP A 31 5.75 17.56 -5.95
C ASP A 31 4.26 17.23 -6.24
N ASN A 32 3.86 15.96 -6.15
CA ASN A 32 2.49 15.53 -6.47
C ASN A 32 1.73 15.06 -5.23
N GLU A 33 0.96 15.97 -4.62
CA GLU A 33 0.17 15.71 -3.41
C GLU A 33 -0.79 14.52 -3.56
N LEU A 34 -1.42 14.35 -4.73
CA LEU A 34 -2.32 13.21 -4.97
C LEU A 34 -1.56 11.88 -4.98
N VAL A 35 -0.34 11.88 -5.49
CA VAL A 35 0.51 10.68 -5.46
C VAL A 35 0.95 10.37 -4.03
N GLN A 36 1.21 11.39 -3.20
CA GLN A 36 1.55 11.18 -1.79
C GLN A 36 0.42 10.47 -1.03
N GLU A 37 -0.82 10.92 -1.19
CA GLU A 37 -1.98 10.29 -0.55
C GLU A 37 -2.14 8.83 -0.99
N VAL A 38 -2.09 8.58 -2.30
CA VAL A 38 -2.20 7.23 -2.86
C VAL A 38 -1.04 6.33 -2.39
N ALA A 39 0.17 6.85 -2.32
CA ALA A 39 1.33 6.09 -1.84
C ALA A 39 1.18 5.70 -0.36
N GLN A 40 0.64 6.57 0.50
CA GLN A 40 0.36 6.25 1.90
C GLN A 40 -0.67 5.12 2.03
N ASP A 41 -1.81 5.24 1.34
CA ASP A 41 -2.87 4.23 1.38
C ASP A 41 -2.36 2.86 0.89
N LEU A 42 -1.60 2.87 -0.21
CA LEU A 42 -1.00 1.66 -0.76
C LEU A 42 0.07 1.08 0.15
N TRP A 43 0.84 1.90 0.87
CA TRP A 43 1.84 1.44 1.82
C TRP A 43 1.19 0.69 2.99
N ILE A 44 0.13 1.27 3.57
CA ILE A 44 -0.65 0.62 4.63
C ILE A 44 -1.20 -0.72 4.13
N PHE A 45 -1.77 -0.75 2.92
CA PHE A 45 -2.24 -1.98 2.33
C PHE A 45 -1.12 -3.02 2.16
N PHE A 46 0.01 -2.60 1.60
CA PHE A 46 1.16 -3.47 1.33
C PHE A 46 1.71 -4.11 2.59
N GLN A 47 1.75 -3.37 3.71
CA GLN A 47 2.15 -3.90 5.03
C GLN A 47 1.08 -4.77 5.68
N SER A 48 -0.21 -4.45 5.50
CA SER A 48 -1.32 -5.20 6.09
C SER A 48 -1.48 -6.61 5.50
N LYS A 49 -0.93 -6.86 4.31
CA LYS A 49 -1.07 -8.13 3.61
C LYS A 49 0.17 -8.99 3.81
N ASN A 50 -0.01 -10.06 4.59
CA ASN A 50 1.04 -11.06 4.74
C ASN A 50 1.07 -11.99 3.52
N CYS A 51 1.74 -11.54 2.45
CA CYS A 51 1.93 -12.32 1.24
C CYS A 51 3.22 -13.14 1.34
N GLU A 52 3.19 -14.17 2.19
CA GLU A 52 4.32 -15.08 2.37
C GLU A 52 4.35 -16.13 1.26
N CYS A 53 5.49 -16.23 0.57
CA CYS A 53 5.70 -17.24 -0.45
C CYS A 53 5.76 -18.63 0.17
N ARG A 54 4.64 -19.37 0.18
CA ARG A 54 4.70 -20.82 0.37
C ARG A 54 5.48 -21.40 -0.81
N MET A 55 6.51 -22.19 -0.50
CA MET A 55 7.62 -22.67 -1.35
C MET A 55 7.29 -23.33 -2.70
N ARG A 56 6.06 -23.25 -3.24
CA ARG A 56 5.69 -23.83 -4.55
C ARG A 56 5.30 -22.81 -5.62
N ASN A 57 5.03 -21.54 -5.30
CA ASN A 57 4.74 -20.49 -6.30
C ASN A 57 5.56 -19.22 -6.00
N THR A 58 6.80 -19.20 -6.48
CA THR A 58 7.78 -18.13 -6.23
C THR A 58 7.55 -16.82 -7.01
N TYR A 59 6.44 -16.71 -7.75
CA TYR A 59 6.22 -15.66 -8.74
C TYR A 59 5.43 -14.45 -8.20
N GLN A 60 4.85 -14.50 -6.99
CA GLN A 60 3.91 -13.49 -6.51
C GLN A 60 4.09 -13.14 -5.01
N CYS A 61 5.31 -12.80 -4.56
CA CYS A 61 5.52 -12.24 -3.20
C CYS A 61 5.63 -10.72 -3.24
N PHE A 62 4.93 -10.02 -2.34
CA PHE A 62 5.13 -8.59 -2.13
C PHE A 62 6.56 -8.25 -1.69
N GLU A 63 7.14 -8.99 -0.75
CA GLU A 63 8.55 -8.79 -0.33
C GLU A 63 9.53 -8.85 -1.52
N LYS A 64 9.25 -9.70 -2.51
CA LYS A 64 10.11 -9.89 -3.68
C LYS A 64 9.83 -8.88 -4.79
N VAL A 65 8.59 -8.40 -4.89
CA VAL A 65 8.18 -7.37 -5.84
C VAL A 65 8.69 -6.00 -5.38
N GLY A 66 8.68 -5.73 -4.07
CA GLY A 66 9.01 -4.44 -3.50
C GLY A 66 7.87 -3.42 -3.67
N PHE A 67 7.83 -2.42 -2.79
CA PHE A 67 6.74 -1.45 -2.77
C PHE A 67 6.69 -0.57 -4.03
N LYS A 68 7.83 -0.03 -4.48
CA LYS A 68 7.91 0.82 -5.69
C LYS A 68 7.29 0.16 -6.91
N ARG A 69 7.67 -1.09 -7.22
CA ARG A 69 7.12 -1.82 -8.38
C ARG A 69 5.64 -2.12 -8.22
N PHE A 70 5.18 -2.39 -7.00
CA PHE A 70 3.76 -2.55 -6.71
C PHE A 70 3.01 -1.24 -6.96
N PHE A 71 3.53 -0.12 -6.49
CA PHE A 71 2.97 1.22 -6.70
C PHE A 71 2.90 1.58 -8.19
N GLU A 72 4.01 1.44 -8.93
CA GLU A 72 4.06 1.73 -10.37
C GLU A 72 3.02 0.89 -11.14
N ARG A 73 2.90 -0.40 -10.81
CA ARG A 73 1.92 -1.28 -11.41
C ARG A 73 0.49 -0.89 -11.05
N HIS A 74 0.24 -0.47 -9.81
CA HIS A 74 -1.06 0.07 -9.41
C HIS A 74 -1.44 1.29 -10.26
N MET A 75 -0.51 2.24 -10.43
CA MET A 75 -0.74 3.44 -11.23
C MET A 75 -1.00 3.12 -12.70
N GLN A 76 -0.25 2.16 -13.27
CA GLN A 76 -0.50 1.65 -14.62
C GLN A 76 -1.94 1.12 -14.74
N PHE A 77 -2.38 0.26 -13.82
CA PHE A 77 -3.74 -0.29 -13.85
C PHE A 77 -4.83 0.79 -13.69
N ARG A 78 -4.60 1.79 -12.84
CA ARG A 78 -5.53 2.90 -12.64
C ARG A 78 -5.65 3.81 -13.86
N SER A 79 -4.62 3.85 -14.72
CA SER A 79 -4.65 4.60 -15.97
C SER A 79 -5.36 3.90 -17.11
N LEU A 80 -5.60 2.58 -17.01
CA LEU A 80 -6.28 1.81 -18.06
C LEU A 80 -7.77 2.13 -18.11
N ASP A 81 -8.33 2.11 -19.32
CA ASP A 81 -9.78 2.06 -19.46
C ASP A 81 -10.33 0.69 -19.06
N LYS A 82 -11.65 0.58 -18.92
CA LYS A 82 -12.29 -0.68 -18.48
C LYS A 82 -11.95 -1.86 -19.40
N LYS A 83 -11.90 -1.65 -20.72
CA LYS A 83 -11.67 -2.73 -21.69
C LYS A 83 -10.22 -3.21 -21.62
N GLU A 84 -9.29 -2.28 -21.48
CA GLU A 84 -7.87 -2.58 -21.30
C GLU A 84 -7.61 -3.31 -19.98
N LEU A 85 -8.25 -2.86 -18.89
CA LEU A 85 -8.15 -3.52 -17.59
C LEU A 85 -8.69 -4.96 -17.63
N ASP A 86 -9.86 -5.16 -18.24
CA ASP A 86 -10.47 -6.48 -18.39
C ASP A 86 -9.54 -7.44 -19.15
N LEU A 87 -8.82 -6.96 -20.18
CA LEU A 87 -7.86 -7.79 -20.94
C LEU A 87 -6.63 -8.22 -20.12
N VAL A 88 -6.17 -7.41 -19.15
CA VAL A 88 -5.00 -7.75 -18.33
C VAL A 88 -5.35 -8.65 -17.14
N LEU A 89 -6.61 -8.64 -16.71
CA LEU A 89 -7.09 -9.44 -15.58
C LEU A 89 -7.64 -10.83 -15.99
N MET A 90 -7.78 -11.11 -17.29
CA MET A 90 -8.16 -12.42 -17.85
C MET A 90 -6.98 -13.40 -17.88
#